data_AF-A0A1Q3P8N6-F1
#
_entry.id   AF-A0A1Q3P8N6-F1
#
_cell.length_a   1.000
_cell.length_b   1.000
_cell.length_c   1.000
_cell.angle_alpha   90.00
_cell.angle_beta   90.00
_cell.angle_gamma   90.00
#
_symmetry.space_group_name_H-M   'P 1'
#
loop_
_entity.id
_entity.type
_entity.pdbx_description
1 polymer ?
#
loop_
_entity_poly.entity_id
_entity_poly.type
_entity_poly.pdbx_seq_one_letter_code
_entity_poly.pdbx_strand_id
1 'polypeptide(L)'
;MISLIAALTGFISSLFPYFLQIIKDISDKKHELAILEKQIKIQKMGMSERLEAAELFAETAQFRELYTTYKTNIKFVDTLNGLVRPIMAFAFFFLYVSIKYLQFSIIDDSAPLFMITEILWSQEDQAIFAGIISFYFGQRSLAKFRK
;
A
#
# COMPACT_ATOMS: atom_id res chain seq x y z
N MET A 1 -0.01 -84.91 4.12
CA MET A 1 -0.05 -83.74 5.02
C MET A 1 0.89 -82.62 4.59
N ILE A 2 2.09 -82.92 4.07
CA ILE A 2 3.06 -81.92 3.56
C ILE A 2 2.50 -81.11 2.36
N SER A 3 1.67 -81.71 1.50
CA SER A 3 1.03 -81.01 0.38
C SER A 3 0.04 -79.92 0.81
N LEU A 4 -0.59 -80.08 1.99
CA LEU A 4 -1.57 -79.14 2.52
C LEU A 4 -0.87 -77.91 3.10
N ILE A 5 0.29 -78.10 3.72
CA ILE A 5 1.16 -77.02 4.20
C ILE A 5 1.80 -76.30 3.01
N ALA A 6 2.26 -77.01 1.98
CA ALA A 6 2.81 -76.40 0.76
C ALA A 6 1.77 -75.55 0.00
N ALA A 7 0.53 -76.04 -0.11
CA ALA A 7 -0.58 -75.29 -0.70
C ALA A 7 -0.96 -74.03 0.10
N LEU A 8 -0.99 -74.12 1.44
CA LEU A 8 -1.22 -72.96 2.33
C LEU A 8 -0.10 -71.93 2.23
N THR A 9 1.15 -72.38 2.15
CA THR A 9 2.31 -71.48 2.06
C THR A 9 2.36 -70.80 0.69
N GLY A 10 2.04 -71.49 -0.40
CA GLY A 10 1.89 -70.91 -1.73
C GLY A 10 0.74 -69.88 -1.81
N PHE A 11 -0.37 -70.15 -1.13
CA PHE A 11 -1.49 -69.22 -1.03
C PHE A 11 -1.12 -67.94 -0.26
N ILE A 12 -0.44 -68.06 0.88
CA ILE A 12 0.04 -66.90 1.65
C ILE A 12 1.08 -66.09 0.85
N SER A 13 1.97 -66.77 0.12
CA SER A 13 2.94 -66.11 -0.76
C SER A 13 2.28 -65.32 -1.89
N SER A 14 1.12 -65.78 -2.40
CA SER A 14 0.35 -65.07 -3.42
C SER A 14 -0.35 -63.80 -2.90
N LEU A 15 -0.56 -63.66 -1.59
CA LEU A 15 -1.14 -62.47 -0.96
C LEU A 15 -0.11 -61.39 -0.63
N PHE A 16 1.18 -61.74 -0.54
CA PHE A 16 2.28 -60.81 -0.33
C PHE A 16 2.33 -59.63 -1.32
N PRO A 17 2.22 -59.84 -2.66
CA PRO A 17 2.20 -58.72 -3.61
C PRO A 17 1.00 -57.79 -3.41
N TYR A 18 -0.14 -58.29 -2.91
CA TYR A 18 -1.32 -57.47 -2.64
C TYR A 18 -1.11 -56.52 -1.45
N PHE A 19 -0.46 -56.97 -0.38
CA PHE A 19 -0.08 -56.08 0.74
C PHE A 19 0.92 -55.00 0.33
N LEU A 20 1.88 -55.34 -0.53
CA LEU A 20 2.82 -54.35 -1.08
C LEU A 20 2.11 -53.30 -1.94
N GLN A 21 1.13 -53.71 -2.75
CA GLN A 21 0.32 -52.77 -3.54
C GLN A 21 -0.46 -51.80 -2.65
N ILE A 22 -1.07 -52.28 -1.56
CA ILE A 22 -1.80 -51.41 -0.62
C ILE A 22 -0.87 -50.37 0.02
N ILE A 23 0.33 -50.76 0.46
CA ILE A 23 1.29 -49.82 1.06
C ILE A 23 1.73 -48.77 0.04
N LYS A 24 1.96 -49.20 -1.21
CA LYS A 24 2.33 -48.31 -2.30
C LYS A 24 1.22 -47.31 -2.63
N ASP A 25 -0.02 -47.78 -2.76
CA ASP A 25 -1.19 -46.94 -3.01
C ASP A 25 -1.40 -45.89 -1.90
N ILE A 26 -1.18 -46.26 -0.64
CA ILE A 26 -1.26 -45.32 0.49
C ILE A 26 -0.16 -44.25 0.39
N SER A 27 1.07 -44.66 0.06
CA SER A 27 2.19 -43.74 -0.14
C SER A 27 1.92 -42.78 -1.30
N ASP A 28 1.42 -43.30 -2.42
CA ASP A 28 1.15 -42.52 -3.63
C ASP A 28 0.02 -41.51 -3.38
N LYS A 29 -1.09 -41.92 -2.75
CA LYS A 29 -2.17 -41.00 -2.36
C LYS A 29 -1.71 -39.92 -1.39
N LYS A 30 -0.85 -40.27 -0.43
CA LYS A 30 -0.27 -39.29 0.50
C LYS A 30 0.61 -38.29 -0.24
N HIS A 31 1.36 -38.75 -1.24
CA HIS A 31 2.18 -37.88 -2.08
C HIS A 31 1.32 -36.95 -2.95
N GLU A 32 0.26 -37.47 -3.57
CA GLU A 32 -0.71 -36.68 -4.35
C GLU A 32 -1.38 -35.60 -3.48
N LEU A 33 -1.84 -35.97 -2.28
CA LEU A 33 -2.40 -35.02 -1.32
C LEU A 33 -1.39 -33.92 -0.96
N ALA A 34 -0.13 -34.28 -0.72
CA ALA A 34 0.92 -33.30 -0.43
C ALA A 34 1.21 -32.35 -1.61
N ILE A 35 1.09 -32.82 -2.85
CA ILE A 35 1.20 -31.97 -4.05
C ILE A 35 0.01 -31.01 -4.12
N LEU A 36 -1.21 -31.51 -3.94
CA LEU A 36 -2.43 -30.69 -3.96
C LEU A 36 -2.40 -29.60 -2.88
N GLU A 37 -1.97 -29.94 -1.66
CA GLU A 37 -1.80 -28.96 -0.58
C GLU A 37 -0.79 -27.86 -0.94
N LYS A 38 0.34 -28.22 -1.56
CA LYS A 38 1.33 -27.24 -2.03
C LYS A 38 0.76 -26.33 -3.11
N GLN A 39 -0.03 -26.87 -4.04
CA GLN A 39 -0.70 -26.07 -5.08
C GLN A 39 -1.71 -25.08 -4.49
N ILE A 40 -2.55 -25.53 -3.55
CA ILE A 40 -3.50 -24.66 -2.82
C ILE A 40 -2.73 -23.55 -2.09
N LYS A 41 -1.60 -23.87 -1.46
CA LYS A 41 -0.77 -22.88 -0.76
C LYS A 41 -0.23 -21.81 -1.72
N ILE A 42 0.28 -22.22 -2.89
CA ILE A 42 0.76 -21.28 -3.93
C ILE A 42 -0.39 -20.41 -4.43
N GLN A 43 -1.57 -20.99 -4.68
CA GLN A 43 -2.73 -20.25 -5.14
C GLN A 43 -3.21 -19.22 -4.09
N LYS A 44 -3.22 -19.60 -2.80
CA LYS A 44 -3.55 -18.68 -1.71
C LYS A 44 -2.57 -17.50 -1.63
N MET A 45 -1.27 -17.76 -1.73
CA MET A 45 -0.24 -16.71 -1.74
C MET A 45 -0.41 -15.77 -2.96
N GLY A 46 -0.64 -16.31 -4.15
CA GLY A 46 -0.89 -15.50 -5.34
C GLY A 46 -2.21 -14.70 -5.27
N MET A 47 -3.21 -15.21 -4.55
CA MET A 47 -4.48 -14.49 -4.36
C MET A 47 -4.31 -13.31 -3.40
N SER A 48 -3.56 -13.47 -2.30
CA SER A 48 -3.26 -12.35 -1.40
C SER A 48 -2.47 -11.25 -2.10
N GLU A 49 -1.48 -11.60 -2.92
CA GLU A 49 -0.71 -10.62 -3.70
C GLU A 49 -1.60 -9.88 -4.70
N ARG A 50 -2.55 -10.57 -5.34
CA ARG A 50 -3.51 -9.95 -6.27
C ARG A 50 -4.49 -9.03 -5.57
N LEU A 51 -4.96 -9.40 -4.38
CA LEU A 51 -5.84 -8.54 -3.57
C LEU A 51 -5.10 -7.28 -3.14
N GLU A 52 -3.87 -7.41 -2.65
CA GLU A 52 -3.01 -6.27 -2.29
C GLU A 52 -2.76 -5.36 -3.50
N ALA A 53 -2.42 -5.93 -4.65
CA ALA A 53 -2.26 -5.16 -5.89
C ALA A 53 -3.56 -4.45 -6.30
N ALA A 54 -4.71 -5.13 -6.23
CA ALA A 54 -6.00 -4.55 -6.56
C ALA A 54 -6.39 -3.39 -5.62
N GLU A 55 -6.09 -3.51 -4.33
CA GLU A 55 -6.28 -2.43 -3.34
C GLU A 55 -5.38 -1.22 -3.66
N LEU A 56 -4.11 -1.44 -3.98
CA LEU A 56 -3.19 -0.38 -4.41
C LEU A 56 -3.68 0.32 -5.70
N PHE A 57 -4.20 -0.44 -6.67
CA PHE A 57 -4.78 0.14 -7.88
C PHE A 57 -6.08 0.90 -7.62
N ALA A 58 -6.93 0.42 -6.72
CA ALA A 58 -8.17 1.11 -6.35
C ALA A 58 -7.89 2.41 -5.59
N GLU A 59 -6.94 2.39 -4.66
CA GLU A 59 -6.50 3.55 -3.90
C GLU A 59 -5.93 4.62 -4.86
N THR A 60 -5.03 4.23 -5.77
CA THR A 60 -4.48 5.16 -6.78
C THR A 60 -5.55 5.70 -7.74
N ALA A 61 -6.55 4.91 -8.11
CA ALA A 61 -7.66 5.36 -8.95
C ALA A 61 -8.54 6.40 -8.24
N GLN A 62 -8.92 6.16 -6.97
CA GLN A 62 -9.68 7.12 -6.17
C GLN A 62 -8.92 8.44 -5.98
N PHE A 63 -7.61 8.37 -5.74
CA PHE A 63 -6.79 9.58 -5.71
C PHE A 63 -6.76 10.28 -7.07
N ARG A 64 -6.60 9.54 -8.16
CA ARG A 64 -6.61 10.12 -9.50
C ARG A 64 -7.92 10.85 -9.76
N GLU A 65 -9.06 10.29 -9.37
CA GLU A 65 -10.36 10.96 -9.51
C GLU A 65 -10.47 12.24 -8.68
N LEU A 66 -9.94 12.24 -7.45
CA LEU A 66 -9.91 13.44 -6.59
C LEU A 66 -9.03 14.58 -7.18
N TYR A 67 -8.02 14.24 -7.98
CA TYR A 67 -7.10 15.19 -8.62
C TYR A 67 -7.38 15.44 -10.10
N THR A 68 -8.21 14.63 -10.78
CA THR A 68 -8.59 14.87 -12.17
C THR A 68 -9.67 15.92 -12.22
N THR A 69 -9.26 17.12 -12.63
CA THR A 69 -10.16 18.17 -13.10
C THR A 69 -11.07 17.62 -14.20
N TYR A 70 -12.38 17.79 -14.05
CA TYR A 70 -13.40 17.46 -15.06
C TYR A 70 -12.94 17.94 -16.43
N LYS A 71 -12.79 17.02 -17.40
CA LYS A 71 -12.44 17.36 -18.78
C LYS A 71 -13.71 17.68 -19.56
N THR A 72 -13.96 18.96 -19.78
CA THR A 72 -15.07 19.48 -20.57
C THR A 72 -14.79 19.47 -22.08
N ASN A 73 -13.65 18.93 -22.51
CA ASN A 73 -13.16 18.91 -23.90
C ASN A 73 -12.91 20.31 -24.52
N ILE A 74 -13.06 21.38 -23.74
CA ILE A 74 -12.70 22.74 -24.13
C ILE A 74 -11.35 23.07 -23.48
N LYS A 75 -10.28 23.05 -24.29
CA LYS A 75 -8.88 23.23 -23.82
C LYS A 75 -8.69 24.46 -22.92
N PHE A 76 -9.40 25.54 -23.17
CA PHE A 76 -9.32 26.76 -22.36
C PHE A 76 -9.92 26.58 -20.96
N VAL A 77 -11.11 25.99 -20.87
CA VAL A 77 -11.82 25.77 -19.60
C VAL A 77 -11.10 24.74 -18.74
N ASP A 78 -10.60 23.66 -19.35
CA ASP A 78 -9.86 22.61 -18.65
C ASP A 78 -8.50 23.12 -18.13
N THR A 79 -7.85 24.03 -18.87
CA THR A 79 -6.61 24.69 -18.43
C THR A 79 -6.87 25.67 -17.29
N LEU A 80 -7.92 26.49 -17.40
CA LEU A 80 -8.32 27.42 -16.32
C LEU A 80 -8.67 26.67 -15.04
N ASN A 81 -9.43 25.57 -15.14
CA ASN A 81 -9.82 24.76 -13.99
C ASN A 81 -8.61 24.05 -13.37
N GLY A 82 -7.66 23.58 -14.18
CA GLY A 82 -6.37 23.08 -13.72
C GLY A 82 -5.53 24.12 -12.96
N LEU A 83 -5.73 25.42 -13.26
CA LEU A 83 -5.01 26.52 -12.61
C LEU A 83 -5.67 27.04 -11.33
N VAL A 84 -6.95 26.73 -11.05
CA VAL A 84 -7.65 27.23 -9.85
C VAL A 84 -6.91 26.83 -8.57
N ARG A 85 -6.45 25.58 -8.47
CA ARG A 85 -5.71 25.09 -7.30
C ARG A 85 -4.36 25.83 -7.12
N PRO A 86 -3.49 25.94 -8.14
CA PRO A 86 -2.30 26.77 -8.08
C PRO A 86 -2.58 28.24 -7.73
N ILE A 87 -3.56 28.86 -8.39
CA ILE A 87 -3.88 30.28 -8.20
C ILE A 87 -4.31 30.55 -6.76
N MET A 88 -5.20 29.72 -6.19
CA MET A 88 -5.64 29.87 -4.81
C MET A 88 -4.48 29.66 -3.83
N ALA A 89 -3.63 28.66 -4.06
CA ALA A 89 -2.46 28.43 -3.22
C ALA A 89 -1.48 29.61 -3.25
N PHE A 90 -1.16 30.13 -4.43
CA PHE A 90 -0.31 31.31 -4.57
C PHE A 90 -0.96 32.56 -3.98
N ALA A 91 -2.27 32.76 -4.12
CA ALA A 91 -2.98 33.89 -3.52
C ALA A 91 -2.89 33.89 -1.99
N PHE A 92 -3.12 32.75 -1.34
CA PHE A 92 -2.97 32.63 0.11
C PHE A 92 -1.52 32.80 0.57
N PHE A 93 -0.56 32.25 -0.18
CA PHE A 93 0.86 32.44 0.12
C PHE A 93 1.28 33.92 -0.02
N PHE A 94 0.83 34.60 -1.07
CA PHE A 94 1.15 36.01 -1.30
C PHE A 94 0.52 36.91 -0.23
N LEU A 95 -0.72 36.61 0.17
CA LEU A 95 -1.38 37.27 1.30
C LEU A 95 -0.57 37.09 2.59
N TYR A 96 -0.13 35.86 2.89
CA TYR A 96 0.70 35.56 4.06
C TYR A 96 2.01 36.36 4.06
N VAL A 97 2.75 36.34 2.94
CA VAL A 97 4.00 37.12 2.80
C VAL A 97 3.73 38.63 2.94
N SER A 98 2.64 39.13 2.37
CA SER A 98 2.28 40.55 2.46
C SER A 98 2.02 40.98 3.91
N ILE A 99 1.28 40.18 4.68
CA ILE A 99 1.03 40.44 6.10
C ILE A 99 2.33 40.39 6.90
N LYS A 100 3.22 39.44 6.63
CA LYS A 100 4.53 39.36 7.31
C LYS A 100 5.44 40.54 6.98
N TYR A 101 5.41 41.02 5.74
CA TYR A 101 6.12 42.22 5.35
C TYR A 101 5.60 43.46 6.09
N LEU A 102 4.29 43.61 6.21
CA LEU A 102 3.67 44.69 6.99
C LEU A 102 4.04 44.60 8.48
N GLN A 103 4.03 43.41 9.07
CA GLN A 103 4.46 43.20 10.46
C GLN A 103 5.92 43.62 10.67
N PHE A 104 6.81 43.24 9.75
CA PHE A 104 8.22 43.64 9.81
C PHE A 104 8.40 45.16 9.72
N SER A 105 7.64 45.84 8.86
CA SER A 105 7.72 47.29 8.67
C SER A 105 7.27 48.12 9.88
N ILE A 106 6.59 47.52 10.86
CA ILE A 106 6.09 48.20 12.07
C ILE A 106 7.08 48.03 13.24
N ILE A 107 8.05 47.12 13.12
CA ILE A 107 9.02 46.85 14.18
C ILE A 107 10.11 47.93 14.17
N ASP A 108 10.39 48.52 15.32
CA ASP A 108 11.47 49.49 15.48
C ASP A 108 12.85 48.82 15.28
N ASP A 109 13.72 49.46 14.49
CA ASP A 109 15.08 48.99 14.18
C ASP A 109 15.97 48.78 15.41
N SER A 110 15.60 49.35 16.56
CA SER A 110 16.32 49.21 17.84
C SER A 110 15.89 47.98 18.66
N ALA A 111 14.89 47.21 18.22
CA ALA A 111 14.44 46.04 18.95
C ALA A 111 15.47 44.90 18.89
N PRO A 112 15.73 44.19 20.01
CA PRO A 112 16.62 43.05 20.00
C PRO A 112 16.05 41.92 19.13
N LEU A 113 16.91 41.30 18.31
CA LEU A 113 16.55 40.28 17.32
C LEU A 113 15.66 39.16 17.88
N PHE A 114 15.84 38.79 19.16
CA PHE A 114 15.04 37.76 19.82
C PHE A 114 13.54 38.11 19.91
N MET A 115 13.21 39.37 20.24
CA MET A 115 11.80 39.82 20.26
C MET A 115 11.21 39.87 18.84
N ILE A 116 12.01 40.30 17.86
CA ILE A 116 11.60 40.36 16.46
C ILE A 116 11.25 38.95 15.95
N THR A 117 12.06 37.95 16.29
CA THR A 117 11.79 36.56 15.91
C THR A 117 10.56 35.99 16.60
N GLU A 118 10.31 36.32 17.86
CA GLU A 118 9.12 35.83 18.60
C GLU A 118 7.82 36.43 18.05
N ILE A 119 7.86 37.70 17.61
CA ILE A 119 6.73 38.40 16.99
C ILE A 119 6.47 37.89 15.56
N LEU A 120 7.52 37.68 14.77
CA LEU A 120 7.38 37.29 13.36
C LEU A 120 7.22 35.78 13.16
N TRP A 121 7.70 34.95 14.09
CA TRP A 121 7.67 33.49 14.01
C TRP A 121 6.95 32.88 15.22
N SER A 122 5.65 33.15 15.29
CA SER A 122 4.81 32.68 16.39
C SER A 122 4.51 31.18 16.29
N GLN A 123 3.89 30.62 17.33
CA GLN A 123 3.40 29.24 17.31
C GLN A 123 2.37 28.99 16.20
N GLU A 124 1.58 30.01 15.85
CA GLU A 124 0.58 29.94 14.79
C GLU A 124 1.25 29.83 13.42
N ASP A 125 2.34 30.57 13.18
CA ASP A 125 3.14 30.47 11.96
C ASP A 125 3.80 29.09 11.83
N GLN A 126 4.30 28.55 12.94
CA GLN A 126 4.85 27.20 12.99
C GLN A 126 3.78 26.14 12.64
N ALA A 127 2.55 26.30 13.13
CA ALA A 127 1.45 25.41 12.82
C ALA A 127 1.05 25.50 11.33
N ILE A 128 0.97 26.72 10.76
CA ILE A 128 0.70 26.93 9.33
C ILE A 128 1.82 26.29 8.50
N PHE A 129 3.08 26.50 8.86
CA PHE A 129 4.23 25.92 8.16
C PHE A 129 4.23 24.39 8.24
N ALA A 130 3.98 23.81 9.42
CA ALA A 130 3.84 22.37 9.59
C ALA A 130 2.68 21.80 8.76
N GLY A 131 1.57 22.54 8.65
CA GLY A 131 0.43 22.21 7.80
C GLY A 131 0.79 22.19 6.31
N ILE A 132 1.53 23.19 5.83
CA ILE A 132 2.01 23.26 4.44
C ILE A 132 2.97 22.09 4.13
N ILE A 133 3.93 21.83 5.01
CA ILE A 133 4.85 20.70 4.86
C ILE A 133 4.09 19.38 4.86
N SER A 134 3.12 19.20 5.75
CA SER A 134 2.27 18.01 5.79
C SER A 134 1.40 17.86 4.55
N PHE A 135 0.90 18.94 3.98
CA PHE A 135 0.10 18.91 2.75
C PHE A 135 0.95 18.50 1.53
N TYR A 136 2.14 19.08 1.37
CA TYR A 136 3.02 18.80 0.22
C TYR A 136 3.82 17.50 0.35
N PHE A 137 4.25 17.15 1.56
CA PHE A 137 5.15 16.01 1.80
C PHE A 137 4.51 14.88 2.60
N GLY A 138 3.39 15.12 3.30
CA GLY A 138 2.70 14.09 4.10
C GLY A 138 2.26 12.89 3.28
N GLN A 139 1.99 13.06 1.98
CA GLN A 139 1.64 11.94 1.09
C GLN A 139 2.81 10.99 0.82
N ARG A 140 4.06 11.51 0.76
CA ARG A 140 5.26 10.67 0.60
C ARG A 140 5.69 10.00 1.89
N SER A 141 5.44 10.61 3.05
CA SER A 141 5.76 10.01 4.34
C SER A 141 4.72 8.96 4.76
N LEU A 142 3.41 9.22 4.57
CA LEU A 142 2.34 8.28 4.90
C LEU A 142 2.43 6.98 4.10
N ALA A 143 2.84 7.03 2.83
CA ALA A 143 3.07 5.83 2.00
C ALA A 143 4.21 4.92 2.53
N LYS A 144 5.14 5.46 3.34
CA LYS A 144 6.27 4.70 3.89
C LYS A 144 5.99 4.09 5.27
N PHE A 145 5.06 4.66 6.03
CA PHE A 145 4.71 4.17 7.37
C PHE A 145 3.62 3.09 7.38
N ARG A 146 3.04 2.78 6.21
CA ARG A 146 2.05 1.71 6.01
C ARG A 146 2.66 0.44 5.39
N LYS A 147 3.90 0.12 5.77
CA LYS A 147 4.60 -1.13 5.45
C LYS A 147 4.78 -1.94 6.73
#